data_AF-A0A645JI83-F1
#
_entry.id   AF-A0A645JI83-F1
#
_cell.length_a   1.000
_cell.length_b   1.000
_cell.length_c   1.000
_cell.angle_alpha   90.00
_cell.angle_beta   90.00
_cell.angle_gamma   90.00
#
_symmetry.space_group_name_H-M   'P 1'
#
loop_
_entity.id
_entity.type
_entity.pdbx_description
1 polymer ?
#
loop_
_entity_poly.entity_id
_entity_poly.type
_entity_poly.pdbx_seq_one_letter_code
_entity_poly.pdbx_strand_id
1 'polypeptide(L)'
;MTAATSTTTTKKPIATTTSKKPIVTTITKKPTTTTKQPTTTTTKKTTSDPWEYPYDLNQIYKDAKAYALSIGFEWDDTLAKDNCFWITPNSTVPWTLGQMPMSFKSKTLEEISEYKDMGFNILKLYMEPDTEDIGDYWVYYLLG
;
A
#
# COMPACT_ATOMS: atom_id res chain seq x y z
N MET A 1 -0.83 -56.97 -48.29
CA MET A 1 0.64 -57.11 -48.38
C MET A 1 1.23 -55.75 -48.73
N THR A 2 2.45 -55.49 -48.27
CA THR A 2 3.38 -54.45 -48.76
C THR A 2 3.81 -54.72 -50.22
N ALA A 3 4.41 -53.80 -50.99
CA ALA A 3 4.78 -52.39 -50.78
C ALA A 3 4.78 -51.65 -52.15
N ALA A 4 5.06 -50.34 -52.16
CA ALA A 4 5.36 -49.58 -53.37
C ALA A 4 6.45 -48.51 -53.15
N THR A 5 7.46 -48.53 -54.00
CA THR A 5 8.50 -47.50 -54.26
C THR A 5 8.80 -47.55 -55.77
N SER A 6 9.13 -46.47 -56.48
CA SER A 6 10.28 -45.58 -56.25
C SER A 6 10.10 -44.16 -56.84
N THR A 7 11.04 -43.26 -56.54
CA THR A 7 11.18 -41.89 -57.10
C THR A 7 11.69 -41.90 -58.56
N THR A 8 11.84 -40.83 -59.36
CA THR A 8 12.11 -39.36 -59.16
C THR A 8 11.70 -38.62 -60.49
N THR A 9 11.66 -37.29 -60.77
CA THR A 9 12.34 -36.07 -60.27
C THR A 9 11.58 -34.75 -60.59
N THR A 10 11.58 -33.80 -59.64
CA THR A 10 11.52 -32.31 -59.68
C THR A 10 11.23 -31.53 -61.00
N LYS A 11 10.23 -30.61 -60.95
CA LYS A 11 10.41 -29.16 -61.28
C LYS A 11 9.38 -28.27 -60.55
N LYS A 12 9.68 -26.96 -60.43
CA LYS A 12 9.17 -26.04 -59.39
C LYS A 12 8.04 -25.11 -59.91
N PRO A 13 6.94 -24.88 -59.17
CA PRO A 13 5.91 -23.91 -59.56
C PRO A 13 6.37 -22.45 -59.38
N ILE A 14 5.85 -21.56 -60.22
CA ILE A 14 5.84 -20.11 -60.01
C ILE A 14 4.44 -19.73 -59.53
N ALA A 15 4.34 -18.98 -58.43
CA ALA A 15 3.07 -18.53 -57.85
C ALA A 15 3.06 -17.00 -57.71
N THR A 16 2.01 -16.36 -58.23
CA THR A 16 1.86 -14.90 -58.31
C THR A 16 1.48 -14.31 -56.95
N THR A 17 2.25 -13.37 -56.43
CA THR A 17 1.98 -12.69 -55.16
C THR A 17 1.34 -11.30 -55.37
N THR A 18 0.03 -11.22 -55.14
CA THR A 18 -0.73 -9.96 -55.20
C THR A 18 -0.38 -9.05 -54.02
N SER A 19 -0.03 -7.79 -54.29
CA SER A 19 0.29 -6.79 -53.26
C SER A 19 -0.85 -6.59 -52.25
N LYS A 20 -0.56 -6.75 -50.96
CA LYS A 20 -1.43 -6.26 -49.87
C LYS A 20 -0.69 -5.20 -49.05
N LYS A 21 -1.37 -4.07 -48.85
CA LYS A 21 -0.90 -2.88 -48.15
C LYS A 21 -0.73 -3.18 -46.65
N PRO A 22 0.38 -2.81 -46.00
CA PRO A 22 0.53 -3.01 -44.56
C PRO A 22 -0.46 -2.11 -43.79
N ILE A 23 -1.22 -2.72 -42.89
CA ILE A 23 -2.07 -1.99 -41.93
C ILE A 23 -1.20 -1.68 -40.71
N VAL A 24 -0.97 -0.39 -40.45
CA VAL A 24 -0.24 0.07 -39.26
C VAL A 24 -1.24 0.13 -38.09
N THR A 25 -1.20 -0.89 -37.24
CA THR A 25 -2.01 -0.92 -36.01
C THR A 25 -1.38 0.00 -34.95
N THR A 26 -1.83 1.25 -34.89
CA THR A 26 -1.35 2.23 -33.91
C THR A 26 -1.80 1.85 -32.49
N ILE A 27 -0.91 1.27 -31.70
CA ILE A 27 -1.17 0.96 -30.29
C ILE A 27 -1.01 2.25 -29.47
N THR A 28 -2.10 2.98 -29.27
CA THR A 28 -2.13 4.19 -28.43
C THR A 28 -1.95 3.83 -26.96
N LYS A 29 -0.69 3.73 -26.50
CA LYS A 29 -0.37 3.60 -25.07
C LYS A 29 -0.88 4.84 -24.33
N LYS A 30 -1.95 4.68 -23.54
CA LYS A 30 -2.40 5.68 -22.56
C LYS A 30 -1.22 6.06 -21.66
N PRO A 31 -0.84 7.34 -21.54
CA PRO A 31 0.20 7.74 -20.59
C PRO A 31 -0.30 7.48 -19.16
N THR A 32 0.40 6.60 -18.43
CA THR A 32 0.21 6.48 -16.99
C THR A 32 0.88 7.70 -16.34
N THR A 33 0.09 8.70 -15.99
CA THR A 33 0.56 9.88 -15.25
C THR A 33 0.88 9.49 -13.81
N THR A 34 2.10 9.01 -13.58
CA THR A 34 2.63 8.81 -12.23
C THR A 34 2.84 10.19 -11.59
N THR A 35 1.80 10.69 -10.92
CA THR A 35 1.86 11.91 -10.12
C THR A 35 2.88 11.72 -9.02
N LYS A 36 4.10 12.23 -9.20
CA LYS A 36 5.04 12.37 -8.10
C LYS A 36 4.45 13.38 -7.12
N GLN A 37 3.98 12.90 -5.98
CA GLN A 37 3.56 13.74 -4.87
C GLN A 37 4.67 14.74 -4.55
N PRO A 38 4.39 16.06 -4.47
CA PRO A 38 5.41 17.05 -4.15
C PRO A 38 6.01 16.74 -2.79
N THR A 39 7.31 16.45 -2.75
CA THR A 39 8.05 16.31 -1.49
C THR A 39 8.28 17.70 -0.92
N THR A 40 7.29 18.23 -0.21
CA THR A 40 7.38 19.51 0.49
C THR A 40 8.43 19.42 1.59
N THR A 41 9.62 19.94 1.32
CA THR A 41 10.74 20.01 2.27
C THR A 41 10.47 21.06 3.34
N THR A 42 9.49 20.81 4.20
CA THR A 42 9.25 21.57 5.42
C THR A 42 10.51 21.48 6.28
N THR A 43 11.08 22.63 6.68
CA THR A 43 12.33 22.68 7.45
C THR A 43 12.19 21.86 8.72
N LYS A 44 12.89 20.71 8.79
CA LYS A 44 12.67 19.69 9.81
C LYS A 44 13.05 20.22 11.19
N LYS A 45 12.06 20.71 11.94
CA LYS A 45 12.12 20.82 13.40
C LYS A 45 12.22 19.39 13.93
N THR A 46 13.42 18.95 14.30
CA THR A 46 13.63 17.63 14.90
C THR A 46 13.08 17.65 16.31
N THR A 47 11.78 17.43 16.44
CA THR A 47 11.12 17.15 17.72
C THR A 47 11.71 15.88 18.32
N SER A 48 11.90 15.83 19.65
CA SER A 48 12.62 14.72 20.30
C SER A 48 11.76 13.49 20.56
N ASP A 49 10.43 13.63 20.53
CA ASP A 49 9.50 12.49 20.55
C ASP A 49 9.08 12.15 19.11
N PRO A 50 9.30 10.90 18.63
CA PRO A 50 8.76 10.39 17.37
C PRO A 50 7.24 10.54 17.18
N TRP A 51 6.50 10.67 18.29
CA TRP A 51 5.03 10.76 18.34
C TRP A 51 4.50 12.20 18.39
N GLU A 52 5.37 13.22 18.30
CA GLU A 52 4.99 14.61 18.11
C GLU A 52 5.26 15.07 16.67
N TYR A 53 4.53 16.07 16.19
CA TYR A 53 4.72 16.61 14.84
C TYR A 53 6.12 17.24 14.67
N PRO A 54 6.85 16.97 13.56
CA PRO A 54 6.51 16.07 12.46
C PRO A 54 6.82 14.60 12.78
N TYR A 55 5.79 13.74 12.66
CA TYR A 55 5.79 12.34 13.07
C TYR A 55 6.86 11.45 12.38
N ASP A 56 7.49 10.54 13.12
CA ASP A 56 8.31 9.44 12.56
C ASP A 56 7.54 8.12 12.58
N LEU A 57 6.83 7.84 11.49
CA LEU A 57 6.04 6.63 11.29
C LEU A 57 6.82 5.34 11.58
N ASN A 58 8.12 5.28 11.28
CA ASN A 58 8.90 4.04 11.45
C ASN A 58 9.03 3.70 12.94
N GLN A 59 9.26 4.70 13.77
CA GLN A 59 9.38 4.51 15.21
C GLN A 59 8.01 4.43 15.90
N ILE A 60 6.97 5.09 15.37
CA ILE A 60 5.57 4.91 15.78
C ILE A 60 5.12 3.46 15.55
N TYR A 61 5.25 2.91 14.33
CA TYR A 61 4.89 1.53 14.03
C TYR A 61 5.67 0.53 14.88
N LYS A 62 6.97 0.77 15.10
CA LYS A 62 7.82 -0.08 15.94
C LYS A 62 7.40 -0.07 17.42
N ASP A 63 7.07 1.10 17.96
CA ASP A 63 6.58 1.24 19.35
C ASP A 63 5.20 0.58 19.50
N ALA A 64 4.26 0.84 18.58
CA ALA A 64 2.92 0.25 18.58
C ALA A 64 2.98 -1.29 18.46
N LYS A 65 3.83 -1.83 17.56
CA LYS A 65 4.06 -3.26 17.40
C LYS A 65 4.66 -3.90 18.65
N ALA A 66 5.64 -3.24 19.28
CA ALA A 66 6.21 -3.72 20.53
C ALA A 66 5.17 -3.77 21.67
N TYR A 67 4.32 -2.74 21.77
CA TYR A 67 3.25 -2.72 22.77
C TYR A 67 2.18 -3.78 22.52
N ALA A 68 1.67 -3.89 21.28
CA ALA A 68 0.68 -4.89 20.89
C ALA A 68 1.15 -6.33 21.22
N LEU A 69 2.39 -6.66 20.83
CA LEU A 69 3.00 -7.96 21.16
C LEU A 69 3.14 -8.16 22.68
N SER A 70 3.42 -7.10 23.45
CA SER A 70 3.55 -7.19 24.92
C SER A 70 2.25 -7.48 25.65
N ILE A 71 1.09 -7.15 25.06
CA ILE A 71 -0.25 -7.46 25.61
C ILE A 71 -0.92 -8.68 24.95
N GLY A 72 -0.18 -9.44 24.12
CA GLY A 72 -0.68 -10.67 23.51
C GLY A 72 -1.59 -10.47 22.30
N PHE A 73 -1.35 -9.44 21.49
CA PHE A 73 -1.73 -9.48 20.07
C PHE A 73 -0.71 -10.28 19.25
N GLU A 74 -1.19 -10.93 18.20
CA GLU A 74 -0.39 -11.25 17.03
C GLU A 74 -0.35 -10.02 16.10
N TRP A 75 0.83 -9.69 15.56
CA TRP A 75 0.97 -8.61 14.59
C TRP A 75 1.13 -9.16 13.18
N ASP A 76 0.08 -9.02 12.37
CA ASP A 76 0.06 -9.48 10.98
C ASP A 76 0.30 -8.30 10.02
N ASP A 77 1.50 -8.25 9.45
CA ASP A 77 1.87 -7.24 8.45
C ASP A 77 1.09 -7.38 7.12
N THR A 78 0.35 -8.48 6.89
CA THR A 78 -0.48 -8.70 5.69
C THR A 78 -1.87 -8.06 5.74
N LEU A 79 -2.32 -7.57 6.90
CA LEU A 79 -3.60 -6.87 7.01
C LEU A 79 -3.62 -5.57 6.19
N ALA A 80 -4.75 -5.29 5.57
CA ALA A 80 -5.02 -4.13 4.73
C ALA A 80 -6.51 -3.75 4.83
N LYS A 81 -6.87 -2.50 4.48
CA LYS A 81 -8.23 -1.94 4.68
C LYS A 81 -9.35 -2.70 3.94
N ASP A 82 -9.01 -3.58 3.01
CA ASP A 82 -9.89 -4.43 2.20
C ASP A 82 -9.96 -5.90 2.65
N ASN A 83 -9.12 -6.35 3.61
CA ASN A 83 -9.08 -7.74 4.07
C ASN A 83 -9.31 -7.95 5.59
N CYS A 84 -9.48 -6.88 6.36
CA CYS A 84 -9.62 -6.91 7.82
C CYS A 84 -10.88 -6.17 8.32
N PHE A 85 -11.14 -6.25 9.64
CA PHE A 85 -12.06 -5.31 10.30
C PHE A 85 -11.30 -4.01 10.67
N TRP A 86 -11.98 -2.86 10.63
CA TRP A 86 -11.48 -1.60 11.18
C TRP A 86 -12.66 -0.67 11.54
N ILE A 87 -12.45 0.19 12.54
CA ILE A 87 -13.39 1.25 12.95
C ILE A 87 -12.91 2.59 12.39
N THR A 88 -13.81 3.57 12.25
CA THR A 88 -13.54 4.95 11.83
C THR A 88 -12.16 5.45 12.26
N PRO A 89 -11.27 5.84 11.31
CA PRO A 89 -9.91 6.25 11.64
C PRO A 89 -9.88 7.57 12.40
N ASN A 90 -8.92 7.70 13.32
CA ASN A 90 -8.60 8.96 13.97
C ASN A 90 -7.69 9.80 13.06
N SER A 91 -7.93 11.11 12.92
CA SER A 91 -6.95 12.02 12.29
C SER A 91 -5.92 12.48 13.31
N THR A 92 -4.65 12.65 12.92
CA THR A 92 -3.62 13.23 13.80
C THR A 92 -3.72 14.76 13.97
N VAL A 93 -4.49 15.45 13.11
CA VAL A 93 -4.59 16.93 13.09
C VAL A 93 -4.91 17.55 14.47
N PRO A 94 -5.82 17.03 15.30
CA PRO A 94 -6.08 17.55 16.65
C PRO A 94 -4.85 17.50 17.59
N TRP A 95 -3.90 16.59 17.35
CA TRP A 95 -2.62 16.54 18.07
C TRP A 95 -1.59 17.53 17.50
N THR A 96 -1.46 17.62 16.17
CA THR A 96 -0.62 18.64 15.52
C THR A 96 -1.03 20.07 15.90
N LEU A 97 -2.33 20.31 16.08
CA LEU A 97 -2.90 21.59 16.54
C LEU A 97 -2.92 21.76 18.07
N GLY A 98 -2.45 20.78 18.86
CA GLY A 98 -2.42 20.87 20.33
C GLY A 98 -3.79 20.93 21.01
N GLN A 99 -4.84 20.43 20.36
CA GLN A 99 -6.22 20.47 20.83
C GLN A 99 -6.58 19.30 21.76
N MET A 100 -5.79 18.21 21.73
CA MET A 100 -6.04 17.01 22.51
C MET A 100 -5.41 17.06 23.91
N PRO A 101 -6.11 16.66 24.99
CA PRO A 101 -5.59 16.68 26.36
C PRO A 101 -4.64 15.51 26.68
N MET A 102 -4.59 14.50 25.82
CA MET A 102 -3.72 13.32 25.92
C MET A 102 -2.79 13.28 24.70
N SER A 103 -1.56 12.79 24.85
CA SER A 103 -0.62 12.64 23.71
C SER A 103 -1.11 11.59 22.70
N PHE A 104 -0.69 11.75 21.44
CA PHE A 104 -1.04 10.81 20.36
C PHE A 104 -0.58 9.38 20.68
N LYS A 105 0.61 9.26 21.30
CA LYS A 105 1.14 7.99 21.81
C LYS A 105 0.22 7.35 22.84
N SER A 106 -0.14 8.08 23.89
CA SER A 106 -0.98 7.53 24.96
C SER A 106 -2.35 7.11 24.43
N LYS A 107 -2.99 7.88 23.53
CA LYS A 107 -4.26 7.47 22.95
C LYS A 107 -4.11 6.23 22.05
N THR A 108 -3.04 6.15 21.26
CA THR A 108 -2.79 4.98 20.41
C THR A 108 -2.58 3.70 21.22
N LEU A 109 -1.86 3.77 22.33
CA LEU A 109 -1.64 2.59 23.19
C LEU A 109 -2.90 2.25 24.01
N GLU A 110 -3.68 3.24 24.43
CA GLU A 110 -5.00 3.05 25.05
C GLU A 110 -5.95 2.29 24.11
N GLU A 111 -6.14 2.75 22.87
CA GLU A 111 -7.01 2.10 21.88
C GLU A 111 -6.54 0.67 21.56
N ILE A 112 -5.23 0.42 21.48
CA ILE A 112 -4.69 -0.93 21.34
C ILE A 112 -5.07 -1.82 22.52
N SER A 113 -5.04 -1.33 23.76
CA SER A 113 -5.53 -2.11 24.92
C SER A 113 -7.04 -2.34 24.86
N GLU A 114 -7.83 -1.32 24.51
CA GLU A 114 -9.29 -1.43 24.35
C GLU A 114 -9.66 -2.53 23.35
N TYR A 115 -8.99 -2.61 22.18
CA TYR A 115 -9.23 -3.69 21.21
C TYR A 115 -8.83 -5.07 21.73
N LYS A 116 -7.84 -5.19 22.62
CA LYS A 116 -7.49 -6.47 23.27
C LYS A 116 -8.61 -6.93 24.21
N ASP A 117 -9.13 -6.02 25.02
CA ASP A 117 -10.22 -6.29 25.97
C ASP A 117 -11.57 -6.53 25.26
N MET A 118 -11.77 -5.97 24.06
CA MET A 118 -12.87 -6.32 23.15
C MET A 118 -12.75 -7.73 22.53
N GLY A 119 -11.62 -8.42 22.72
CA GLY A 119 -11.42 -9.81 22.31
C GLY A 119 -10.74 -10.01 20.95
N PHE A 120 -10.23 -8.96 20.31
CA PHE A 120 -9.42 -9.11 19.09
C PHE A 120 -8.05 -9.76 19.41
N ASN A 121 -7.49 -10.48 18.43
CA ASN A 121 -6.24 -11.23 18.62
C ASN A 121 -5.18 -10.93 17.58
N ILE A 122 -5.57 -10.41 16.41
CA ILE A 122 -4.65 -9.95 15.37
C ILE A 122 -4.80 -8.43 15.21
N LEU A 123 -3.69 -7.71 15.13
CA LEU A 123 -3.66 -6.25 14.98
C LEU A 123 -2.54 -5.79 14.04
N LYS A 124 -2.82 -4.76 13.26
CA LYS A 124 -1.82 -3.91 12.60
C LYS A 124 -2.25 -2.45 12.66
N LEU A 125 -1.36 -1.55 13.11
CA LEU A 125 -1.54 -0.11 12.93
C LEU A 125 -1.23 0.27 11.48
N TYR A 126 -2.07 1.09 10.86
CA TYR A 126 -1.84 1.65 9.53
C TYR A 126 -2.13 3.15 9.51
N MET A 127 -1.13 3.96 9.20
CA MET A 127 -1.24 5.42 9.06
C MET A 127 -1.18 5.78 7.59
N GLU A 128 -2.29 6.29 7.06
CA GLU A 128 -2.42 6.79 5.70
C GLU A 128 -2.23 8.31 5.70
N PRO A 129 -1.43 8.91 4.80
CA PRO A 129 -1.25 10.37 4.78
C PRO A 129 -2.57 11.09 4.55
N ASP A 130 -2.83 12.13 5.32
CA ASP A 130 -3.96 13.01 5.06
C ASP A 130 -3.73 13.79 3.76
N THR A 131 -4.78 13.95 2.97
CA THR A 131 -4.75 14.69 1.69
C THR A 131 -5.17 16.14 1.85
N GLU A 132 -5.82 16.50 2.95
CA GLU A 132 -6.23 17.87 3.25
C GLU A 132 -5.19 18.58 4.12
N ASP A 133 -4.68 17.92 5.17
CA ASP A 133 -3.64 18.45 6.07
C ASP A 133 -2.26 17.79 5.86
N ILE A 134 -1.38 18.48 5.12
CA ILE A 134 -0.08 17.92 4.67
C ILE A 134 0.89 17.71 5.84
N GLY A 135 1.09 16.43 6.19
CA GLY A 135 2.01 15.99 7.25
C GLY A 135 1.31 15.30 8.41
N ASP A 136 -0.02 15.36 8.43
CA ASP A 136 -0.90 14.57 9.29
C ASP A 136 -1.37 13.27 8.60
N TYR A 137 -2.06 12.41 9.35
CA TYR A 137 -2.40 11.05 8.96
C TYR A 137 -3.77 10.62 9.48
N TRP A 138 -4.44 9.75 8.71
CA TRP A 138 -5.55 8.92 9.15
C TRP A 138 -5.02 7.61 9.74
N VAL A 139 -5.36 7.37 11.01
CA VAL A 139 -4.85 6.27 11.84
C VAL A 139 -5.91 5.17 11.91
N TYR A 140 -5.60 4.04 11.27
CA TYR A 140 -6.44 2.85 11.22
C TYR A 140 -5.88 1.75 12.12
N TYR A 141 -6.77 1.11 12.89
CA TYR A 141 -6.50 -0.16 13.57
C TYR A 141 -7.10 -1.28 12.73
N LEU A 142 -6.24 -2.05 12.08
CA LEU A 142 -6.61 -3.19 11.25
C LEU A 142 -6.64 -4.43 12.13
N LEU A 143 -7.80 -5.08 12.24
CA LEU A 143 -8.11 -6.06 13.30
C LEU A 143 -8.58 -7.41 12.74
N GLY A 144 -8.30 -8.48 13.51
CA GLY A 144 -8.73 -9.87 13.27
C GLY A 144 -8.75 -10.75 14.52
#